data_AF-A0A377X875-F1
#
_entry.id   AF-A0A377X875-F1
#
_cell.length_a   1.000
_cell.length_b   1.000
_cell.length_c   1.000
_cell.angle_alpha   90.00
_cell.angle_beta   90.00
_cell.angle_gamma   90.00
#
_symmetry.space_group_name_H-M   'P 1'
#
loop_
_entity.id
_entity.type
_entity.pdbx_description
1 polymer ?
#
loop_
_entity_poly.entity_id
_entity_poly.type
_entity_poly.pdbx_seq_one_letter_code
_entity_poly.pdbx_strand_id
1 'polypeptide(L)'
;MRKAFWLLFALALALALPALAQDPVLPAVTAIHTAPTLGELPPPESLRPCCAFGYDLHVRAAGIPIPMYQIGNVLTLGTLGKHHYNDSAFGAVKNLLGLSEEQNGLIYTRRGGFIDIAHVRDTADNTFYLFNRIAPTLGQAGRIFYSEELGVRRVQLNAFTPPAGVRQRYQLAAWLAGHLAFEIAQWHEIAQWYGFQSVPGFSEEFRFFARGSLLQFTGREAGD
;
A
#
# COMPACT_ATOMS: atom_id res chain seq x y z
N MET A 1 20.91 42.59 22.04
CA MET A 1 20.95 41.78 20.79
C MET A 1 20.46 40.34 20.96
N ARG A 2 20.82 39.60 22.03
CA ARG A 2 20.36 38.19 22.21
C ARG A 2 18.83 38.01 22.37
N LYS A 3 18.11 38.95 22.99
CA LYS A 3 16.64 38.82 23.21
C LYS A 3 15.79 38.98 21.93
N ALA A 4 16.26 39.77 20.97
CA ALA A 4 15.58 39.94 19.67
C ALA A 4 15.74 38.69 18.77
N PHE A 5 16.86 37.98 18.90
CA PHE A 5 17.12 36.74 18.17
C PHE A 5 16.18 35.61 18.61
N TRP A 6 15.88 35.50 19.91
CA TRP A 6 14.93 34.51 20.44
C TRP A 6 13.48 34.78 20.05
N LEU A 7 13.08 36.05 19.93
CA LEU A 7 11.73 36.43 19.47
C LEU A 7 11.53 36.15 17.98
N LEU A 8 12.54 36.36 17.14
CA LEU A 8 12.50 36.02 15.71
C LEU A 8 12.50 34.49 15.49
N PHE A 9 13.21 33.74 16.34
CA PHE A 9 13.21 32.27 16.28
C PHE A 9 11.87 31.66 16.72
N ALA A 10 11.22 32.24 17.74
CA ALA A 10 9.89 31.82 18.16
C ALA A 10 8.80 32.18 17.13
N LEU A 11 8.94 33.30 16.42
CA LEU A 11 8.02 33.71 15.35
C LEU A 11 8.16 32.83 14.10
N ALA A 12 9.38 32.39 13.77
CA ALA A 12 9.63 31.42 12.69
C ALA A 12 9.07 30.03 13.01
N LEU A 13 9.09 29.61 14.28
CA LEU A 13 8.51 28.33 14.71
C LEU A 13 6.97 28.36 14.76
N ALA A 14 6.37 29.51 15.06
CA ALA A 14 4.91 29.69 15.01
C ALA A 14 4.35 29.74 13.57
N LEU A 15 5.19 30.10 12.58
CA LEU A 15 4.86 30.03 11.14
C LEU A 15 5.09 28.64 10.54
N ALA A 16 5.69 27.71 11.29
CA ALA A 16 5.81 26.29 10.96
C ALA A 16 4.67 25.45 11.58
N LEU A 17 3.49 26.07 11.77
CA LEU A 17 2.24 25.30 11.73
C LEU A 17 2.29 24.46 10.45
N PRO A 18 1.92 23.17 10.50
CA PRO A 18 1.84 22.41 9.26
C PRO A 18 0.85 23.20 8.41
N ALA A 19 1.31 23.70 7.27
CA ALA A 19 0.41 23.87 6.16
C ALA A 19 -0.24 22.50 6.02
N LEU A 20 -1.42 22.35 6.62
CA LEU A 20 -2.32 21.25 6.33
C LEU A 20 -2.42 21.35 4.81
N ALA A 21 -1.72 20.46 4.13
CA ALA A 21 -1.85 20.27 2.71
C ALA A 21 -3.32 19.88 2.53
N GLN A 22 -4.18 20.89 2.38
CA GLN A 22 -5.49 20.72 1.81
C GLN A 22 -5.20 20.43 0.36
N ASP A 23 -4.85 19.19 0.08
CA ASP A 23 -4.68 18.72 -1.26
C ASP A 23 -6.07 18.82 -1.91
N PRO A 24 -6.31 19.74 -2.85
CA PRO A 24 -7.63 19.91 -3.46
C PRO A 24 -8.04 18.65 -4.25
N VAL A 25 -7.11 17.70 -4.41
CA VAL A 25 -7.33 16.42 -5.07
C VAL A 25 -7.98 15.39 -4.15
N LEU A 26 -7.65 15.36 -2.86
CA LEU A 26 -8.16 14.39 -1.89
C LEU A 26 -8.48 15.11 -0.56
N PRO A 27 -9.73 15.55 -0.33
CA PRO A 27 -10.07 16.20 0.93
C PRO A 27 -9.86 15.23 2.09
N ALA A 28 -9.22 15.69 3.16
CA ALA A 28 -9.10 14.92 4.39
C ALA A 28 -10.50 14.60 4.93
N VAL A 29 -10.93 13.35 4.80
CA VAL A 29 -12.25 12.92 5.23
C VAL A 29 -12.29 12.93 6.76
N THR A 30 -13.16 13.78 7.30
CA THR A 30 -13.40 13.84 8.74
C THR A 30 -14.44 12.79 9.10
N ALA A 31 -14.09 11.82 9.94
CA ALA A 31 -15.05 10.80 10.38
C ALA A 31 -16.28 11.46 11.03
N ILE A 32 -17.46 11.25 10.43
CA ILE A 32 -18.74 11.77 10.91
C ILE A 32 -19.29 10.88 12.04
N HIS A 33 -19.05 9.56 11.93
CA HIS A 33 -19.47 8.54 12.90
C HIS A 33 -18.29 7.65 13.31
N THR A 34 -18.29 7.21 14.56
CA THR A 34 -17.32 6.22 15.07
C THR A 34 -17.97 4.83 15.03
N ALA A 35 -17.29 3.86 14.43
CA ALA A 35 -17.66 2.46 14.50
C ALA A 35 -16.87 1.75 15.61
N PRO A 36 -17.43 0.70 16.26
CA PRO A 36 -16.66 -0.14 17.16
C PRO A 36 -15.57 -0.88 16.38
N THR A 37 -14.47 -1.19 17.05
CA THR A 37 -13.45 -2.08 16.50
C THR A 37 -14.01 -3.51 16.46
N LEU A 38 -13.64 -4.25 15.42
CA LEU A 38 -13.73 -5.70 15.42
C LEU A 38 -12.68 -6.26 16.39
N GLY A 39 -12.97 -7.40 17.00
CA GLY A 39 -12.08 -8.09 17.93
C GLY A 39 -10.84 -8.68 17.25
N GLU A 40 -10.60 -9.98 17.43
CA GLU A 40 -9.45 -10.64 16.77
C GLU A 40 -9.66 -10.72 15.25
N LEU A 41 -8.84 -9.98 14.52
CA LEU A 41 -8.69 -10.09 13.06
C LEU A 41 -7.32 -10.71 12.76
N PRO A 42 -7.24 -11.71 11.86
CA PRO A 42 -5.96 -12.23 11.41
C PRO A 42 -5.21 -11.14 10.61
N PRO A 43 -3.87 -11.04 10.73
CA PRO A 43 -3.08 -10.16 9.88
C PRO A 43 -3.25 -10.54 8.40
N PRO A 44 -3.30 -9.56 7.49
CA PRO A 44 -3.35 -9.82 6.05
C PRO A 44 -1.95 -10.20 5.57
N GLU A 45 -1.60 -11.48 5.72
CA GLU A 45 -0.27 -12.03 5.35
C GLU A 45 -0.23 -12.59 3.92
N SER A 46 -1.38 -12.76 3.28
CA SER A 46 -1.47 -13.18 1.88
C SER A 46 -1.49 -11.96 0.98
N LEU A 47 -0.32 -11.55 0.49
CA LEU A 47 -0.24 -10.48 -0.49
C LEU A 47 -0.83 -10.94 -1.83
N ARG A 48 -1.65 -10.08 -2.43
CA ARG A 48 -2.14 -10.29 -3.78
C ARG A 48 -0.94 -10.19 -4.72
N PRO A 49 -0.77 -11.08 -5.72
CA PRO A 49 0.36 -10.99 -6.64
C PRO A 49 0.42 -9.60 -7.25
N CYS A 50 1.55 -8.91 -7.07
CA CYS A 50 1.75 -7.55 -7.56
C CYS A 50 1.56 -7.52 -9.09
N CYS A 51 0.82 -6.53 -9.58
CA CYS A 51 0.53 -6.46 -11.01
C CYS A 51 1.82 -6.06 -11.74
N ALA A 52 2.28 -6.89 -12.67
CA ALA A 52 3.42 -6.50 -13.51
C ALA A 52 3.07 -5.24 -14.29
N PHE A 53 3.99 -4.27 -14.26
CA PHE A 53 3.84 -3.03 -15.02
C PHE A 53 4.16 -3.27 -16.49
N GLY A 54 3.21 -3.02 -17.38
CA GLY A 54 3.38 -3.26 -18.82
C GLY A 54 2.06 -3.62 -19.51
N TYR A 55 2.12 -3.93 -20.81
CA TYR A 55 1.04 -4.59 -21.55
C TYR A 55 1.63 -5.82 -22.24
N ASP A 56 0.80 -6.82 -22.58
CA ASP A 56 1.25 -8.05 -23.27
C ASP A 56 2.32 -8.85 -22.51
N LEU A 57 2.07 -9.04 -21.21
CA LEU A 57 2.98 -9.76 -20.32
C LEU A 57 2.92 -11.26 -20.58
N HIS A 58 4.03 -11.80 -21.09
CA HIS A 58 4.21 -13.22 -21.34
C HIS A 58 4.69 -13.95 -20.09
N VAL A 59 4.07 -15.08 -19.76
CA VAL A 59 4.42 -15.87 -18.58
C VAL A 59 5.47 -16.93 -18.91
N ARG A 60 6.42 -17.13 -18.01
CA ARG A 60 7.37 -18.25 -18.05
C ARG A 60 7.12 -19.14 -16.84
N ALA A 61 7.01 -20.45 -17.07
CA ALA A 61 6.97 -21.45 -16.01
C ALA A 61 8.21 -22.34 -16.14
N ALA A 62 8.99 -22.48 -15.06
CA ALA A 62 10.27 -23.21 -15.06
C ALA A 62 11.22 -22.80 -16.22
N GLY A 63 11.23 -21.52 -16.59
CA GLY A 63 12.03 -20.99 -17.69
C GLY A 63 11.43 -21.16 -19.10
N ILE A 64 10.35 -21.91 -19.25
CA ILE A 64 9.69 -22.18 -20.53
C ILE A 64 8.58 -21.12 -20.76
N PRO A 65 8.62 -20.35 -21.88
CA PRO A 65 7.53 -19.44 -22.22
C PRO A 65 6.26 -20.24 -22.51
N ILE A 66 5.13 -19.85 -21.90
CA ILE A 66 3.83 -20.46 -22.19
C ILE A 66 3.23 -19.73 -23.40
N PRO A 67 3.21 -20.35 -24.59
CA PRO A 67 2.70 -19.68 -25.78
C PRO A 67 1.20 -19.39 -25.62
N MET A 68 0.72 -18.29 -26.21
CA MET A 68 -0.70 -17.90 -26.23
C MET A 68 -1.32 -17.55 -24.87
N TYR A 69 -0.53 -17.44 -23.79
CA TYR A 69 -1.01 -16.98 -22.49
C TYR A 69 -0.46 -15.58 -22.16
N GLN A 70 -1.36 -14.59 -22.15
CA GLN A 70 -1.06 -13.21 -21.78
C GLN A 70 -1.76 -12.88 -20.46
N ILE A 71 -1.07 -12.20 -19.55
CA ILE A 71 -1.72 -11.66 -18.35
C ILE A 71 -2.48 -10.39 -18.75
N GLY A 72 -3.81 -10.44 -18.73
CA GLY A 72 -4.67 -9.26 -18.83
C GLY A 72 -4.56 -8.42 -17.57
N ASN A 73 -3.58 -7.51 -17.53
CA ASN A 73 -3.25 -6.72 -16.34
C ASN A 73 -3.82 -5.30 -16.39
N VAL A 74 -4.69 -4.95 -17.34
CA VAL A 74 -5.35 -3.62 -17.41
C VAL A 74 -6.85 -3.78 -17.16
N LEU A 75 -7.34 -3.09 -16.14
CA LEU A 75 -8.73 -3.16 -15.69
C LEU A 75 -9.48 -1.85 -15.97
N THR A 76 -10.81 -1.95 -15.93
CA THR A 76 -11.72 -0.81 -15.88
C THR A 76 -12.48 -0.82 -14.56
N LEU A 77 -13.16 0.29 -14.23
CA LEU A 77 -14.01 0.34 -13.03
C LEU A 77 -15.10 -0.74 -13.04
N GLY A 78 -15.60 -1.14 -14.21
CA GLY A 78 -16.63 -2.16 -14.35
C GLY A 78 -16.11 -3.59 -14.18
N THR A 79 -14.80 -3.81 -14.22
CA THR A 79 -14.19 -5.15 -14.17
C THR A 79 -13.47 -5.44 -12.85
N LEU A 80 -13.48 -4.51 -11.88
CA LEU A 80 -12.76 -4.67 -10.61
C LEU A 80 -13.27 -5.83 -9.73
N GLY A 81 -14.56 -6.17 -9.84
CA GLY A 81 -15.19 -7.09 -8.91
C GLY A 81 -15.36 -6.49 -7.50
N LYS A 82 -15.68 -7.33 -6.52
CA LYS A 82 -15.87 -6.93 -5.12
C LYS A 82 -14.62 -7.22 -4.31
N HIS A 83 -14.24 -6.29 -3.43
CA HIS A 83 -13.09 -6.46 -2.55
C HIS A 83 -13.47 -7.29 -1.32
N HIS A 84 -12.65 -8.29 -0.99
CA HIS A 84 -12.76 -9.12 0.19
C HIS A 84 -11.51 -8.96 1.06
N TYR A 85 -11.70 -8.80 2.38
CA TYR A 85 -10.59 -8.69 3.30
C TYR A 85 -9.77 -9.98 3.32
N ASN A 86 -8.45 -9.85 3.14
CA ASN A 86 -7.47 -10.94 3.25
C ASN A 86 -7.82 -12.13 2.34
N ASP A 87 -8.05 -11.86 1.05
CA ASP A 87 -8.23 -12.94 0.08
C ASP A 87 -6.92 -13.75 -0.05
N SER A 88 -6.98 -14.96 0.49
CA SER A 88 -5.84 -15.85 0.77
C SER A 88 -4.97 -16.24 -0.44
N ALA A 89 -3.88 -16.98 -0.20
CA ALA A 89 -2.98 -17.49 -1.23
C ALA A 89 -3.69 -18.36 -2.30
N PHE A 90 -4.86 -18.93 -1.97
CA PHE A 90 -5.70 -19.61 -2.95
C PHE A 90 -6.40 -18.63 -3.91
N GLY A 91 -6.72 -17.42 -3.44
CA GLY A 91 -7.14 -16.27 -4.24
C GLY A 91 -6.01 -15.77 -5.15
N ALA A 92 -4.75 -15.80 -4.71
CA ALA A 92 -3.60 -15.49 -5.56
C ALA A 92 -3.48 -16.45 -6.76
N VAL A 93 -3.62 -17.77 -6.53
CA VAL A 93 -3.64 -18.78 -7.60
C VAL A 93 -4.86 -18.62 -8.50
N LYS A 94 -6.05 -18.36 -7.94
CA LYS A 94 -7.26 -18.08 -8.74
C LYS A 94 -7.12 -16.81 -9.59
N ASN A 95 -6.52 -15.75 -9.05
CA ASN A 95 -6.22 -14.52 -9.78
C ASN A 95 -5.27 -14.78 -10.95
N LEU A 96 -4.18 -15.51 -10.71
CA LEU A 96 -3.23 -15.90 -11.77
C LEU A 96 -3.88 -16.74 -12.87
N LEU A 97 -4.93 -17.51 -12.55
CA LEU A 97 -5.69 -18.33 -13.49
C LEU A 97 -6.94 -17.61 -14.08
N GLY A 98 -7.20 -16.35 -13.72
CA GLY A 98 -8.36 -15.59 -14.19
C GLY A 98 -9.71 -16.05 -13.64
N LEU A 99 -9.74 -16.81 -12.55
CA LEU A 99 -10.93 -17.42 -11.95
C LEU A 99 -11.43 -16.69 -10.69
N SER A 100 -10.83 -15.54 -10.36
CA SER A 100 -11.21 -14.76 -9.18
C SER A 100 -12.43 -13.87 -9.47
N GLU A 101 -13.38 -13.77 -8.52
CA GLU A 101 -14.44 -12.76 -8.58
C GLU A 101 -13.91 -11.35 -8.23
N GLU A 102 -12.75 -11.28 -7.59
CA GLU A 102 -12.02 -10.07 -7.26
C GLU A 102 -10.82 -9.93 -8.22
N GLN A 103 -10.87 -8.99 -9.16
CA GLN A 103 -9.86 -8.86 -10.22
C GLN A 103 -8.75 -7.89 -9.83
N ASN A 104 -7.49 -8.29 -9.97
CA ASN A 104 -6.32 -7.46 -9.70
C ASN A 104 -5.59 -7.08 -11.00
N GLY A 105 -5.22 -5.80 -11.14
CA GLY A 105 -4.61 -5.23 -12.34
C GLY A 105 -4.36 -3.74 -12.21
N LEU A 106 -3.93 -3.11 -13.30
CA LEU A 106 -3.67 -1.68 -13.42
C LEU A 106 -4.92 -0.95 -13.91
N ILE A 107 -5.31 0.12 -13.22
CA ILE A 107 -6.28 1.08 -13.71
C ILE A 107 -5.56 2.38 -14.06
N TYR A 108 -5.80 2.91 -15.26
CA TYR A 108 -5.35 4.25 -15.60
C TYR A 108 -6.41 5.29 -15.25
N THR A 109 -5.99 6.36 -14.59
CA THR A 109 -6.81 7.56 -14.39
C THR A 109 -6.06 8.79 -14.87
N ARG A 110 -6.79 9.78 -15.36
CA ARG A 110 -6.18 11.01 -15.90
C ARG A 110 -5.36 11.82 -14.87
N ARG A 111 -5.67 11.68 -13.57
CA ARG A 111 -5.03 12.44 -12.49
C ARG A 111 -4.08 11.60 -11.64
N GLY A 112 -4.37 10.31 -11.47
CA GLY A 112 -3.56 9.40 -10.65
C GLY A 112 -2.59 8.54 -11.45
N GLY A 113 -2.61 8.62 -12.79
CA GLY A 113 -1.79 7.75 -13.63
C GLY A 113 -2.23 6.30 -13.54
N PHE A 114 -1.27 5.37 -13.62
CA PHE A 114 -1.50 3.95 -13.44
C PHE A 114 -1.57 3.62 -11.95
N ILE A 115 -2.63 2.92 -11.56
CA ILE A 115 -2.92 2.51 -10.19
C ILE A 115 -2.92 0.99 -10.14
N ASP A 116 -2.00 0.40 -9.38
CA ASP A 116 -2.03 -1.03 -9.08
C ASP A 116 -3.09 -1.32 -8.00
N ILE A 117 -4.12 -2.05 -8.39
CA ILE A 117 -5.26 -2.37 -7.52
C ILE A 117 -4.90 -3.40 -6.45
N ALA A 118 -3.93 -4.29 -6.69
CA ALA A 118 -3.47 -5.24 -5.67
C ALA A 118 -2.91 -4.48 -4.47
N HIS A 119 -2.00 -3.53 -4.72
CA HIS A 119 -1.40 -2.67 -3.70
C HIS A 119 -2.43 -1.81 -2.97
N VAL A 120 -3.40 -1.23 -3.67
CA VAL A 120 -4.46 -0.45 -3.05
C VAL A 120 -5.28 -1.31 -2.07
N ARG A 121 -5.61 -2.54 -2.45
CA ARG A 121 -6.39 -3.48 -1.63
C ARG A 121 -5.61 -4.00 -0.44
N ASP A 122 -4.37 -4.41 -0.65
CA ASP A 122 -3.50 -4.88 0.45
C ASP A 122 -3.21 -3.77 1.46
N THR A 123 -3.06 -2.53 0.98
CA THR A 123 -2.94 -1.35 1.86
C THR A 123 -4.24 -1.07 2.61
N ALA A 124 -5.41 -1.25 1.97
CA ALA A 124 -6.70 -1.09 2.62
C ALA A 124 -6.94 -2.16 3.70
N ASP A 125 -6.59 -3.42 3.43
CA ASP A 125 -6.67 -4.52 4.39
C ASP A 125 -5.73 -4.27 5.58
N ASN A 126 -4.49 -3.85 5.33
CA ASN A 126 -3.55 -3.49 6.40
C ASN A 126 -4.05 -2.30 7.22
N THR A 127 -4.64 -1.29 6.58
CA THR A 127 -5.23 -0.14 7.28
C THR A 127 -6.34 -0.60 8.21
N PHE A 128 -7.22 -1.47 7.72
CA PHE A 128 -8.33 -1.99 8.52
C PHE A 128 -7.84 -2.85 9.69
N TYR A 129 -6.90 -3.75 9.43
CA TYR A 129 -6.25 -4.57 10.47
C TYR A 129 -5.61 -3.70 11.56
N LEU A 130 -4.74 -2.78 11.16
CA LEU A 130 -4.00 -1.91 12.08
C LEU A 130 -4.94 -1.01 12.88
N PHE A 131 -5.99 -0.47 12.25
CA PHE A 131 -6.99 0.33 12.96
C PHE A 131 -7.60 -0.45 14.13
N ASN A 132 -8.03 -1.69 13.90
CA ASN A 132 -8.63 -2.53 14.94
C ASN A 132 -7.63 -2.92 16.04
N ARG A 133 -6.34 -3.01 15.72
CA ARG A 133 -5.27 -3.27 16.70
C ARG A 133 -4.89 -2.04 17.52
N ILE A 134 -4.87 -0.86 16.89
CA ILE A 134 -4.35 0.39 17.47
C ILE A 134 -5.43 1.15 18.22
N ALA A 135 -6.66 1.23 17.70
CA ALA A 135 -7.70 2.07 18.29
C ALA A 135 -7.99 1.76 19.78
N PRO A 136 -8.04 0.49 20.23
CA PRO A 136 -8.27 0.17 21.65
C PRO A 136 -7.12 0.57 22.58
N THR A 137 -5.90 0.62 22.05
CA THR A 137 -4.65 0.87 22.81
C THR A 137 -3.97 2.18 22.41
N LEU A 138 -4.70 3.08 21.73
CA LEU A 138 -4.15 4.32 21.18
C LEU A 138 -3.43 5.14 22.25
N GLY A 139 -2.15 5.45 21.99
CA GLY A 139 -1.27 6.18 22.91
C GLY A 139 -0.37 5.28 23.75
N GLN A 140 -0.56 3.96 23.75
CA GLN A 140 0.31 3.02 24.45
C GLN A 140 1.46 2.55 23.56
N ALA A 141 2.60 2.23 24.18
CA ALA A 141 3.70 1.58 23.48
C ALA A 141 3.32 0.13 23.15
N GLY A 142 3.76 -0.37 22.00
CA GLY A 142 3.39 -1.70 21.55
C GLY A 142 4.16 -2.16 20.32
N ARG A 143 4.01 -3.45 19.99
CA ARG A 143 4.60 -4.06 18.80
C ARG A 143 3.55 -4.92 18.11
N ILE A 144 3.48 -4.81 16.79
CA ILE A 144 2.66 -5.68 15.94
C ILE A 144 3.62 -6.35 14.97
N PHE A 145 3.68 -7.68 15.01
CA PHE A 145 4.57 -8.48 14.17
C PHE A 145 3.82 -9.00 12.95
N TYR A 146 4.56 -9.12 11.85
CA TYR A 146 4.13 -9.70 10.58
C TYR A 146 5.03 -10.89 10.26
N SER A 147 4.62 -11.69 9.27
CA SER A 147 5.50 -12.64 8.61
C SER A 147 6.80 -11.97 8.13
N GLU A 148 7.90 -12.73 8.16
CA GLU A 148 9.20 -12.21 7.77
C GLU A 148 9.31 -12.03 6.25
N GLU A 149 9.92 -10.92 5.83
CA GLU A 149 10.24 -10.61 4.43
C GLU A 149 11.72 -10.25 4.36
N LEU A 150 12.58 -11.27 4.24
CA LEU A 150 14.06 -11.18 4.38
C LEU A 150 14.56 -10.76 5.79
N GLY A 151 13.64 -10.53 6.72
CA GLY A 151 13.94 -10.21 8.11
C GLY A 151 12.69 -9.91 8.93
N VAL A 152 12.91 -9.52 10.19
CA VAL A 152 11.83 -9.23 11.14
C VAL A 152 11.04 -7.99 10.69
N ARG A 153 9.77 -8.19 10.35
CA ARG A 153 8.84 -7.13 9.98
C ARG A 153 7.91 -6.82 11.15
N ARG A 154 7.93 -5.57 11.62
CA ARG A 154 7.07 -5.13 12.72
C ARG A 154 6.72 -3.65 12.66
N VAL A 155 5.55 -3.32 13.18
CA VAL A 155 5.18 -1.95 13.54
C VAL A 155 5.60 -1.72 15.00
N GLN A 156 6.36 -0.65 15.23
CA GLN A 156 6.78 -0.22 16.56
C GLN A 156 6.00 1.04 16.96
N LEU A 157 5.12 0.90 17.96
CA LEU A 157 4.36 2.02 18.51
C LEU A 157 5.06 2.54 19.76
N ASN A 158 5.26 3.84 19.81
CA ASN A 158 5.75 4.54 20.99
C ASN A 158 4.59 5.15 21.76
N ALA A 159 4.72 5.24 23.08
CA ALA A 159 3.69 5.84 23.91
C ALA A 159 3.59 7.36 23.66
N PHE A 160 2.37 7.88 23.66
CA PHE A 160 2.08 9.31 23.55
C PHE A 160 0.73 9.63 24.21
N THR A 161 0.44 10.90 24.45
CA THR A 161 -0.87 11.32 24.99
C THR A 161 -1.85 11.58 23.84
N PRO A 162 -2.86 10.72 23.62
CA PRO A 162 -3.88 10.94 22.60
C PRO A 162 -4.86 12.05 23.00
N PRO A 163 -5.60 12.64 22.04
CA PRO A 163 -6.65 13.60 22.36
C PRO A 163 -7.74 12.99 23.26
N ALA A 164 -8.39 13.83 24.06
CA ALA A 164 -9.44 13.38 24.99
C ALA A 164 -10.75 13.00 24.27
N GLY A 165 -11.06 13.66 23.16
CA GLY A 165 -12.33 13.46 22.46
C GLY A 165 -12.38 12.17 21.66
N VAL A 166 -13.47 11.41 21.81
CA VAL A 166 -13.68 10.10 21.18
C VAL A 166 -13.54 10.15 19.67
N ARG A 167 -14.11 11.17 19.02
CA ARG A 167 -14.02 11.35 17.56
C ARG A 167 -12.58 11.62 17.11
N GLN A 168 -11.86 12.47 17.81
CA GLN A 168 -10.47 12.81 17.49
C GLN A 168 -9.56 11.58 17.67
N ARG A 169 -9.80 10.76 18.70
CA ARG A 169 -9.08 9.48 18.88
C ARG A 169 -9.34 8.52 17.74
N TYR A 170 -10.60 8.36 17.34
CA TYR A 170 -10.98 7.50 16.22
C TYR A 170 -10.29 7.94 14.92
N GLN A 171 -10.35 9.23 14.61
CA GLN A 171 -9.69 9.80 13.43
C GLN A 171 -8.19 9.62 13.47
N LEU A 172 -7.55 9.91 14.61
CA LEU A 172 -6.11 9.72 14.76
C LEU A 172 -5.70 8.26 14.56
N ALA A 173 -6.46 7.32 15.14
CA ALA A 173 -6.19 5.90 14.95
C ALA A 173 -6.34 5.47 13.49
N ALA A 174 -7.36 5.96 12.77
CA ALA A 174 -7.57 5.65 11.37
C ALA A 174 -6.45 6.22 10.47
N TRP A 175 -6.06 7.48 10.68
CA TRP A 175 -4.96 8.10 9.94
C TRP A 175 -3.62 7.43 10.23
N LEU A 176 -3.35 7.11 11.50
CA LEU A 176 -2.14 6.40 11.89
C LEU A 176 -2.09 5.00 11.26
N ALA A 177 -3.20 4.26 11.29
CA ALA A 177 -3.28 2.94 10.65
C ALA A 177 -3.04 3.01 9.14
N GLY A 178 -3.63 4.00 8.45
CA GLY A 178 -3.42 4.20 7.01
C GLY A 178 -1.98 4.57 6.66
N HIS A 179 -1.36 5.44 7.46
CA HIS A 179 0.04 5.81 7.28
C HIS A 179 0.98 4.61 7.48
N LEU A 180 0.78 3.85 8.54
CA LEU A 180 1.58 2.66 8.83
C LEU A 180 1.39 1.56 7.77
N ALA A 181 0.16 1.38 7.26
CA ALA A 181 -0.12 0.46 6.16
C ALA A 181 0.61 0.87 4.87
N PHE A 182 0.67 2.17 4.58
CA PHE A 182 1.46 2.68 3.47
C PHE A 182 2.96 2.42 3.66
N GLU A 183 3.52 2.71 4.84
CA GLU A 183 4.95 2.42 5.12
C GLU A 183 5.26 0.93 4.98
N ILE A 184 4.36 0.08 5.47
CA ILE A 184 4.41 -1.38 5.28
C ILE A 184 4.53 -1.74 3.79
N ALA A 185 3.70 -1.16 2.93
CA ALA A 185 3.73 -1.43 1.50
C ALA A 185 5.06 -0.95 0.89
N GLN A 186 5.59 0.20 1.30
CA GLN A 186 6.90 0.67 0.81
C GLN A 186 8.05 -0.26 1.23
N TRP A 187 8.02 -0.79 2.46
CA TRP A 187 9.02 -1.75 2.92
C TRP A 187 8.92 -3.09 2.18
N HIS A 188 7.72 -3.50 1.76
CA HIS A 188 7.51 -4.66 0.91
C HIS A 188 8.24 -4.49 -0.44
N GLU A 189 8.06 -3.35 -1.10
CA GLU A 189 8.78 -3.04 -2.36
C GLU A 189 10.29 -3.06 -2.19
N ILE A 190 10.79 -2.53 -1.07
CA ILE A 190 12.23 -2.56 -0.75
C ILE A 190 12.69 -4.01 -0.55
N ALA A 191 11.93 -4.84 0.17
CA ALA A 191 12.29 -6.24 0.37
C ALA A 191 12.32 -7.01 -0.97
N GLN A 192 11.35 -6.77 -1.86
CA GLN A 192 11.33 -7.35 -3.21
C GLN A 192 12.54 -6.91 -4.04
N TRP A 193 12.99 -5.65 -3.92
CA TRP A 193 14.22 -5.17 -4.55
C TRP A 193 15.46 -6.00 -4.15
N TYR A 194 15.47 -6.54 -2.92
CA TYR A 194 16.55 -7.39 -2.41
C TYR A 194 16.27 -8.90 -2.58
N GLY A 195 15.30 -9.27 -3.44
CA GLY A 195 15.05 -10.65 -3.84
C GLY A 195 13.98 -11.37 -3.03
N PHE A 196 13.18 -10.67 -2.22
CA PHE A 196 11.97 -11.26 -1.65
C PHE A 196 10.99 -11.65 -2.75
N GLN A 197 10.30 -12.78 -2.59
CA GLN A 197 9.28 -13.25 -3.50
C GLN A 197 8.03 -13.63 -2.69
N SER A 198 6.92 -12.94 -2.94
CA SER A 198 5.62 -13.27 -2.31
C SER A 198 5.11 -14.65 -2.75
N VAL A 199 5.48 -15.09 -3.96
CA VAL A 199 5.22 -16.44 -4.47
C VAL A 199 6.54 -17.05 -4.95
N PRO A 200 7.05 -18.12 -4.30
CA PRO A 200 8.31 -18.75 -4.68
C PRO A 200 8.34 -19.13 -6.17
N GLY A 201 9.40 -18.72 -6.87
CA GLY A 201 9.59 -19.04 -8.30
C GLY A 201 8.92 -18.05 -9.26
N PHE A 202 8.17 -17.05 -8.77
CA PHE A 202 7.71 -15.92 -9.56
C PHE A 202 8.55 -14.69 -9.22
N SER A 203 9.42 -14.26 -10.14
CA SER A 203 10.16 -13.00 -9.97
C SER A 203 9.20 -11.82 -10.14
N GLU A 204 9.20 -10.95 -9.13
CA GLU A 204 8.52 -9.66 -9.13
C GLU A 204 9.45 -8.52 -9.59
N GLU A 205 10.72 -8.81 -9.93
CA GLU A 205 11.72 -7.80 -10.34
C GLU A 205 11.35 -7.02 -11.61
N PHE A 206 10.55 -7.60 -12.51
CA PHE A 206 10.15 -6.95 -13.77
C PHE A 206 9.04 -5.91 -13.61
N ARG A 207 8.65 -5.56 -12.38
CA ARG A 207 7.35 -4.92 -12.10
C ARG A 207 7.45 -3.46 -11.67
N PHE A 208 8.65 -2.89 -11.61
CA PHE A 208 8.90 -1.44 -11.48
C PHE A 208 9.77 -0.89 -12.61
N PHE A 209 9.78 0.44 -12.73
CA PHE A 209 10.42 1.27 -13.76
C PHE A 209 11.94 1.06 -13.86
N ALA A 210 12.39 -0.09 -14.38
CA ALA A 210 13.77 -0.29 -14.77
C ALA A 210 14.13 0.71 -15.86
N ARG A 211 15.39 1.13 -15.93
CA ARG A 211 15.92 2.15 -16.87
C ARG A 211 15.63 1.85 -18.37
N GLY A 212 15.17 0.64 -18.71
CA GLY A 212 14.69 0.24 -20.04
C GLY A 212 13.16 0.29 -20.26
N SER A 213 12.35 0.50 -19.24
CA SER A 213 10.87 0.56 -19.36
C SER A 213 10.37 1.81 -20.10
N LEU A 214 11.18 2.89 -20.14
CA LEU A 214 10.89 4.07 -20.96
C LEU A 214 11.05 3.78 -22.47
N LEU A 215 11.92 2.84 -22.86
CA LEU A 215 12.12 2.46 -24.27
C LEU A 215 10.92 1.68 -24.81
N GLN A 216 10.31 0.83 -23.98
CA GLN A 216 9.16 0.01 -24.39
C GLN A 216 7.88 0.84 -24.61
N PHE A 217 7.75 2.01 -23.96
CA PHE A 217 6.63 2.93 -24.16
C PHE A 217 6.78 3.84 -25.39
N THR A 218 7.98 3.99 -25.95
CA THR A 218 8.24 4.94 -27.06
C THR A 218 8.33 4.29 -28.43
N GLY A 219 8.14 2.97 -28.53
CA GLY A 219 8.19 2.26 -29.82
C GLY A 219 9.52 2.45 -30.56
N ARG A 220 10.61 2.77 -29.85
CA ARG A 220 11.95 2.76 -30.41
C ARG A 220 12.65 1.50 -29.92
N GLU A 221 12.71 0.52 -30.79
CA GLU A 221 13.76 -0.49 -30.74
C GLU A 221 15.11 0.25 -30.71
N ALA A 222 15.91 0.03 -29.67
CA ALA A 222 17.31 0.35 -29.73
C ALA A 222 17.97 -0.72 -30.60
N GLY A 223 17.97 -0.50 -31.91
CA GLY A 223 18.99 -1.06 -32.78
C GLY A 223 20.32 -0.39 -32.45
N ASP A 224 21.23 -1.17 -31.88
CA ASP A 224 22.61 -1.43 -32.35
C ASP A 224 23.35 -2.28 -31.32
#